data_AF-A0A0B1RUK4-F1
#
_entry.id   AF-A0A0B1RUK4-F1
#
_cell.length_a   1.000
_cell.length_b   1.000
_cell.length_c   1.000
_cell.angle_alpha   90.00
_cell.angle_beta   90.00
_cell.angle_gamma   90.00
#
_symmetry.space_group_name_H-M   'P 1'
#
loop_
_entity.id
_entity.type
_entity.pdbx_description
1 polymer ?
#
loop_
_entity_poly.entity_id
_entity_poly.type
_entity_poly.pdbx_seq_one_letter_code
_entity_poly.pdbx_strand_id
1 'polypeptide(L)'
;LFFLLTSTSVSGYVWKRKVYPKGRQEFSCEDSCYSTVVEGLGQNVGPEERRYKVKNACEYAVSSYTGVPRRFCPHLVTNILKDKRLQEDVEELFATLDSSLVDGLEARTRTFCAKNCLLYKR
;
A
#
# COMPACT_ATOMS: atom_id res chain seq x y z
N LEU A 1 21.42 -33.52 -27.11
CA LEU A 1 20.20 -33.54 -26.28
C LEU A 1 20.06 -32.19 -25.59
N PHE A 2 19.03 -31.42 -25.96
CA PHE A 2 18.64 -30.18 -25.29
C PHE A 2 17.85 -30.54 -24.02
N PHE A 3 18.31 -30.08 -22.85
CA PHE A 3 17.46 -30.00 -21.66
C PHE A 3 17.05 -28.54 -21.47
N LEU A 4 15.81 -28.25 -21.86
CA LEU A 4 15.14 -26.98 -21.64
C LEU A 4 14.81 -26.87 -20.16
N LEU A 5 15.61 -26.12 -19.41
CA LEU A 5 15.18 -25.57 -18.13
C LEU A 5 14.17 -24.46 -18.46
N THR A 6 12.88 -24.79 -18.42
CA THR A 6 11.81 -23.79 -18.41
C THR A 6 11.86 -23.05 -17.08
N SER A 7 12.69 -22.03 -17.02
CA SER A 7 12.53 -20.95 -16.06
C SER A 7 11.24 -20.22 -16.43
N THR A 8 10.11 -20.70 -15.92
CA THR A 8 8.95 -19.82 -15.73
C THR A 8 9.37 -18.84 -14.64
N SER A 9 10.11 -17.81 -15.05
CA SER A 9 10.21 -16.56 -14.32
C SER A 9 8.78 -16.05 -14.28
N VAL A 10 8.06 -16.45 -13.25
CA VAL A 10 6.85 -15.77 -12.83
C VAL A 10 7.37 -14.41 -12.40
N SER A 11 7.42 -13.50 -13.37
CA SER A 11 7.55 -12.06 -13.16
C SER A 11 6.26 -11.65 -12.45
N GLY A 12 6.12 -12.05 -11.19
CA GLY A 12 5.13 -11.53 -10.29
C GLY A 12 5.38 -10.04 -10.25
N TYR A 13 4.42 -9.28 -10.75
CA TYR A 13 4.47 -7.83 -10.83
C TYR A 13 4.66 -7.27 -9.42
N VAL A 14 5.92 -7.10 -9.03
CA VAL A 14 6.30 -6.39 -7.82
C VAL A 14 6.02 -4.92 -8.13
N TRP A 15 4.85 -4.45 -7.68
CA TRP A 15 4.62 -3.02 -7.44
C TRP A 15 5.89 -2.46 -6.83
N LYS A 16 6.60 -1.59 -7.57
CA LYS A 16 7.97 -1.19 -7.27
C LYS A 16 8.05 -0.75 -5.80
N ARG A 17 8.63 -1.61 -4.95
CA ARG A 17 8.98 -1.25 -3.57
C ARG A 17 9.98 -0.12 -3.67
N LYS A 18 9.56 1.10 -3.34
CA LYS A 18 10.52 2.15 -3.02
C LYS A 18 11.10 1.82 -1.65
N VAL A 19 12.21 1.09 -1.64
CA VAL A 19 13.00 0.88 -0.43
C VAL A 19 13.75 2.18 -0.18
N TYR A 20 13.19 3.04 0.66
CA TYR A 20 13.84 4.28 1.06
C TYR A 20 14.98 3.96 2.04
N PRO A 21 16.19 4.52 1.84
CA PRO A 21 17.33 4.24 2.72
C PRO A 21 17.06 4.71 4.15
N LYS A 22 17.50 3.93 5.14
CA LYS A 22 17.45 4.25 6.57
C LYS A 22 18.33 5.48 6.88
N GLY A 23 17.76 6.66 6.75
CA GLY A 23 18.19 7.93 7.34
C GLY A 23 16.95 8.61 7.91
N ARG A 24 17.08 9.46 8.94
CA ARG A 24 15.94 10.17 9.54
C ARG A 24 15.31 11.10 8.49
N GLN A 25 14.34 10.59 7.73
CA GLN A 25 13.58 11.37 6.77
C GLN A 25 12.45 12.10 7.51
N GLU A 26 12.15 13.30 7.07
CA GLU A 26 10.97 14.03 7.52
C GLU A 26 9.71 13.28 7.06
N PHE A 27 8.71 13.21 7.93
CA PHE A 27 7.48 12.47 7.68
C PHE A 27 6.80 12.89 6.37
N SER A 28 6.70 11.96 5.42
CA SER A 28 5.93 12.10 4.18
C SER A 28 4.60 11.35 4.30
N CYS A 29 3.52 12.11 4.50
CA CYS A 29 2.18 11.53 4.64
C CYS A 29 1.76 10.72 3.39
N GLU A 30 1.98 11.27 2.20
CA GLU A 30 1.53 10.65 0.95
C GLU A 30 2.31 9.36 0.66
N ASP A 31 3.62 9.32 0.91
CA ASP A 31 4.43 8.10 0.77
C ASP A 31 4.05 7.02 1.79
N SER A 32 3.91 7.40 3.07
CA SER A 32 3.48 6.45 4.10
C SER A 32 2.08 5.90 3.82
N CYS A 33 1.16 6.74 3.34
CA CYS A 33 -0.18 6.31 2.95
C CYS A 33 -0.14 5.34 1.77
N TYR A 34 0.58 5.68 0.71
CA TYR A 34 0.69 4.84 -0.47
C TYR A 34 1.25 3.46 -0.12
N SER A 35 2.37 3.42 0.63
CA SER A 35 2.97 2.17 1.10
C SER A 35 2.00 1.34 1.93
N THR A 36 1.23 1.99 2.82
CA THR A 36 0.24 1.30 3.66
C THR A 36 -0.87 0.65 2.84
N VAL A 37 -1.39 1.33 1.81
CA VAL A 37 -2.45 0.78 0.95
C VAL A 37 -1.93 -0.45 0.20
N VAL A 38 -0.77 -0.31 -0.44
CA VAL A 38 -0.16 -1.37 -1.27
C VAL A 38 0.21 -2.60 -0.45
N GLU A 39 0.80 -2.42 0.73
CA GLU A 39 1.23 -3.54 1.58
C GLU A 39 0.10 -4.08 2.46
N GLY A 40 -0.86 -3.22 2.83
CA GLY A 40 -1.90 -3.54 3.81
C GLY A 40 -3.15 -4.19 3.22
N LEU A 41 -3.50 -3.89 1.96
CA LEU A 41 -4.70 -4.43 1.29
C LEU A 41 -4.41 -5.66 0.40
N GLY A 42 -3.21 -6.25 0.51
CA GLY A 42 -2.85 -7.45 -0.23
C GLY A 42 -3.41 -8.74 0.36
N GLN A 43 -4.08 -9.52 -0.49
CA GLN A 43 -4.61 -10.89 -0.30
C GLN A 43 -6.00 -10.98 0.36
N ASN A 44 -6.79 -11.95 -0.11
CA ASN A 44 -8.12 -12.33 0.38
C ASN A 44 -8.08 -12.79 1.84
N VAL A 45 -8.02 -11.84 2.76
CA VAL A 45 -8.09 -12.06 4.20
C VAL A 45 -9.40 -11.54 4.77
N GLY A 46 -9.84 -12.18 5.86
CA GLY A 46 -11.05 -11.77 6.57
C GLY A 46 -10.93 -10.35 7.16
N PRO A 47 -12.07 -9.73 7.55
CA PRO A 47 -12.10 -8.32 7.98
C PRO A 47 -11.18 -7.99 9.16
N GLU A 48 -11.06 -8.87 10.15
CA GLU A 48 -10.21 -8.65 11.32
C GLU A 48 -8.72 -8.74 10.98
N GLU A 49 -8.34 -9.75 10.20
CA GLU A 49 -6.97 -9.92 9.74
C GLU A 49 -6.55 -8.76 8.82
N ARG A 50 -7.46 -8.27 7.97
CA ARG A 50 -7.24 -7.08 7.14
C ARG A 50 -6.90 -5.85 7.98
N ARG A 51 -7.69 -5.57 9.03
CA ARG A 51 -7.41 -4.46 9.94
C ARG A 51 -6.01 -4.58 10.56
N TYR A 52 -5.63 -5.79 10.97
CA TYR A 52 -4.31 -6.04 11.54
C TYR A 52 -3.18 -5.82 10.51
N LYS A 53 -3.34 -6.33 9.29
CA LYS A 53 -2.36 -6.15 8.19
C LYS A 53 -2.18 -4.67 7.83
N VAL A 54 -3.27 -3.93 7.60
CA VAL A 54 -3.22 -2.49 7.27
C VAL A 54 -2.58 -1.70 8.41
N LYS A 55 -2.89 -2.03 9.66
CA LYS A 55 -2.25 -1.41 10.83
C LYS A 55 -0.75 -1.64 10.82
N ASN A 56 -0.30 -2.89 10.69
CA ASN A 56 1.12 -3.21 10.71
C ASN A 56 1.88 -2.59 9.53
N ALA A 57 1.27 -2.58 8.33
CA ALA A 57 1.83 -1.92 7.16
C ALA A 57 2.05 -0.42 7.43
N CYS A 58 1.09 0.24 8.07
CA CYS A 58 1.25 1.65 8.43
C CYS A 58 2.37 1.88 9.44
N GLU A 59 2.38 1.14 10.55
CA GLU A 59 3.41 1.27 11.59
C GLU A 59 4.81 1.00 11.01
N TYR A 60 4.93 0.02 10.12
CA TYR A 60 6.17 -0.26 9.40
C TYR A 60 6.57 0.90 8.48
N ALA A 61 5.64 1.40 7.66
CA ALA A 61 5.87 2.49 6.72
C ALA A 61 6.31 3.79 7.43
N VAL A 62 5.81 4.07 8.64
CA VAL A 62 6.19 5.26 9.39
C VAL A 62 7.41 5.10 10.29
N SER A 63 7.85 3.86 10.55
CA SER A 63 8.90 3.55 11.53
C SER A 63 10.26 4.23 11.27
N SER A 64 10.53 4.60 10.01
CA SER A 64 11.77 5.26 9.60
C SER A 64 11.71 6.78 9.65
N TYR A 65 10.53 7.36 9.85
CA TYR A 65 10.32 8.81 9.83
C TYR A 65 10.38 9.43 11.23
N THR A 66 10.84 10.68 11.29
CA THR A 66 10.70 11.53 12.47
C THR A 66 9.48 12.46 12.31
N GLY A 67 8.91 12.91 13.44
CA GLY A 67 7.81 13.88 13.42
C GLY A 67 6.45 13.30 12.99
N VAL A 68 6.29 11.98 12.99
CA VAL A 68 5.04 11.31 12.63
C VAL A 68 3.92 11.74 13.60
N PRO A 69 2.79 12.27 13.10
CA PRO A 69 1.65 12.61 13.95
C PRO A 69 1.10 11.37 14.66
N ARG A 70 0.91 11.43 15.98
CA ARG A 70 0.45 10.29 16.81
C ARG A 70 -0.85 9.63 16.31
N ARG A 71 -1.71 10.39 15.63
CA ARG A 71 -3.01 9.90 15.11
C ARG A 71 -2.96 9.49 13.65
N PHE A 72 -1.81 9.56 12.97
CA PHE A 72 -1.71 9.26 11.55
C PHE A 72 -2.16 7.83 11.23
N CYS A 73 -1.50 6.80 11.78
CA CYS A 73 -1.85 5.41 11.48
C CYS A 73 -3.28 5.02 11.93
N PRO A 74 -3.73 5.35 13.16
CA PRO A 74 -5.12 5.08 13.55
C PRO A 74 -6.17 5.71 12.62
N HIS A 75 -5.91 6.94 12.15
CA HIS A 75 -6.81 7.65 11.24
C HIS A 75 -6.79 7.04 9.83
N LEU A 76 -5.58 6.82 9.28
CA LEU A 76 -5.40 6.25 7.96
C LEU A 76 -6.02 4.84 7.86
N VAL A 77 -5.73 3.95 8.81
CA VAL A 77 -6.30 2.59 8.86
C VAL A 77 -7.82 2.65 8.86
N THR A 78 -8.41 3.54 9.65
CA THR A 78 -9.87 3.71 9.71
C THR A 78 -10.43 4.13 8.35
N ASN A 79 -9.77 5.05 7.65
CA ASN A 79 -10.27 5.55 6.37
C ASN A 79 -10.06 4.54 5.24
N ILE A 80 -8.96 3.78 5.26
CA ILE A 80 -8.74 2.67 4.32
C ILE A 80 -9.87 1.64 4.45
N LEU A 81 -10.18 1.21 5.67
CA LEU A 81 -11.21 0.19 5.92
C LEU A 81 -12.65 0.70 5.65
N LYS A 82 -12.87 2.02 5.62
CA LYS A 82 -14.16 2.62 5.24
C LYS A 82 -14.33 2.79 3.74
N ASP A 83 -13.23 2.93 2.99
CA ASP A 83 -13.28 3.06 1.54
C ASP A 83 -13.44 1.68 0.90
N LYS A 84 -14.69 1.27 0.67
CA LYS A 84 -15.01 -0.02 0.05
C LYS A 84 -14.46 -0.12 -1.37
N ARG A 85 -14.52 0.98 -2.12
CA ARG A 85 -14.08 1.01 -3.52
C ARG A 85 -12.57 0.86 -3.63
N LEU A 86 -11.81 1.50 -2.73
CA LEU A 86 -10.37 1.26 -2.65
C LEU A 86 -10.06 -0.21 -2.35
N GLN A 87 -10.82 -0.84 -1.45
CA GLN A 87 -10.62 -2.26 -1.13
C GLN A 87 -10.96 -3.16 -2.32
N GLU A 88 -12.09 -2.93 -2.98
CA GLU A 88 -12.54 -3.68 -4.16
C GLU A 88 -11.54 -3.55 -5.32
N ASP A 89 -11.09 -2.33 -5.65
CA ASP A 89 -10.14 -2.10 -6.73
C ASP A 89 -8.77 -2.80 -6.47
N VAL A 90 -8.32 -2.85 -5.21
CA VAL A 90 -7.09 -3.59 -4.84
C VAL A 90 -7.31 -5.09 -4.94
N GLU A 91 -8.43 -5.60 -4.43
CA GLU A 91 -8.79 -7.02 -4.52
C GLU A 91 -8.91 -7.49 -5.97
N GLU A 92 -9.55 -6.70 -6.83
CA GLU A 92 -9.71 -6.97 -8.25
C GLU A 92 -8.36 -7.08 -8.95
N LEU A 93 -7.43 -6.16 -8.67
CA LEU A 93 -6.08 -6.22 -9.21
C LEU A 93 -5.35 -7.50 -8.78
N PHE A 94 -5.44 -7.90 -7.51
CA PHE A 94 -4.79 -9.13 -7.03
C PHE A 94 -5.47 -10.40 -7.55
N ALA A 95 -6.77 -10.37 -7.81
CA ALA A 95 -7.52 -11.51 -8.33
C ALA A 95 -7.26 -11.75 -9.83
N THR A 96 -7.19 -10.66 -10.61
CA THR A 96 -7.07 -10.72 -12.08
C THR A 96 -5.62 -10.68 -12.56
N LEU A 97 -4.72 -10.09 -11.76
CA LEU A 97 -3.36 -9.71 -12.17
C LEU A 97 -3.34 -8.86 -13.45
N ASP A 98 -4.44 -8.15 -13.73
CA ASP A 98 -4.56 -7.32 -14.93
C ASP A 98 -3.73 -6.03 -14.76
N SER A 99 -2.63 -5.95 -15.50
CA SER A 99 -1.76 -4.77 -15.50
C SER A 99 -2.46 -3.48 -15.94
N SER A 100 -3.56 -3.56 -16.69
CA SER A 100 -4.32 -2.38 -17.13
C SER A 100 -5.06 -1.70 -15.96
N LEU A 101 -5.34 -2.42 -14.88
CA LEU A 101 -5.94 -1.89 -13.66
C LEU A 101 -4.94 -1.15 -12.77
N VAL A 102 -3.63 -1.34 -13.00
CA VAL A 102 -2.57 -0.77 -12.16
C VAL A 102 -2.58 0.76 -12.21
N ASP A 103 -2.66 1.35 -13.41
CA ASP A 103 -2.66 2.81 -13.55
C ASP A 103 -3.89 3.44 -12.89
N GLY A 104 -5.05 2.80 -13.03
CA GLY A 104 -6.30 3.22 -12.39
C GLY A 104 -6.23 3.14 -10.87
N LEU A 105 -5.71 2.03 -10.34
CA LEU A 105 -5.55 1.83 -8.90
C LEU A 105 -4.49 2.76 -8.31
N GLU A 106 -3.38 3.00 -9.01
CA GLU A 106 -2.36 3.95 -8.60
C GLU A 106 -2.96 5.37 -8.51
N ALA A 107 -3.69 5.81 -9.54
CA ALA A 107 -4.35 7.12 -9.54
C ALA A 107 -5.37 7.25 -8.40
N ARG A 108 -6.17 6.19 -8.14
CA ARG A 108 -7.10 6.16 -7.00
C ARG A 108 -6.37 6.24 -5.67
N THR A 109 -5.33 5.44 -5.49
CA THR A 109 -4.54 5.39 -4.26
C THR A 109 -3.91 6.74 -3.97
N ARG A 110 -3.29 7.38 -4.98
CA ARG A 110 -2.75 8.73 -4.88
C ARG A 110 -3.83 9.75 -4.50
N THR A 111 -5.01 9.69 -5.13
CA THR A 111 -6.13 10.59 -4.80
C THR A 111 -6.63 10.38 -3.37
N PHE A 112 -6.78 9.13 -2.94
CA PHE A 112 -7.14 8.77 -1.59
C PHE A 112 -6.13 9.31 -0.57
N CYS A 113 -4.83 9.09 -0.84
CA CYS A 113 -3.77 9.57 0.03
C CYS A 113 -3.70 11.09 0.10
N ALA A 114 -3.77 11.78 -1.04
CA ALA A 114 -3.79 13.24 -1.07
C ALA A 114 -4.92 13.82 -0.19
N LYS A 115 -6.14 13.27 -0.28
CA LYS A 115 -7.29 13.68 0.54
C LYS A 115 -7.04 13.45 2.04
N ASN A 116 -6.54 12.28 2.40
CA ASN A 116 -6.26 11.94 3.79
C ASN A 116 -5.08 12.73 4.38
N CYS A 117 -4.17 13.19 3.52
CA CYS A 117 -2.99 13.94 3.89
C CYS A 117 -3.20 15.45 4.04
N LEU A 118 -4.35 16.00 3.62
CA LEU A 118 -4.68 17.41 3.82
C LEU A 118 -4.59 17.84 5.30
N LEU A 119 -4.88 16.93 6.23
CA LEU A 119 -4.80 17.18 7.68
C LEU A 119 -3.37 17.28 8.22
N TYR A 120 -2.38 16.91 7.41
CA TYR A 120 -0.98 16.79 7.82
C TYR A 120 -0.02 17.61 6.94
N LYS A 121 -0.54 18.33 5.94
CA LYS A 121 0.21 19.38 5.23
C LYS A 121 0.39 20.54 6.21
N ARG A 122 1.62 20.74 6.69
CA ARG A 122 2.04 21.95 7.39
C ARG A 122 2.37 23.05 6.40
#